data_AF-A0A422MR48-F1
#
_entry.id   AF-A0A422MR48-F1
#
_cell.length_a   1.000
_cell.length_b   1.000
_cell.length_c   1.000
_cell.angle_alpha   90.00
_cell.angle_beta   90.00
_cell.angle_gamma   90.00
#
_symmetry.space_group_name_H-M   'P 1'
#
loop_
_entity.id
_entity.type
_entity.pdbx_description
1 polymer ?
#
loop_
_entity_poly.entity_id
_entity_poly.type
_entity_poly.pdbx_seq_one_letter_code
_entity_poly.pdbx_strand_id
1 'polypeptide(L)'
;MLKPSFSTKADPISTAFYAGVHASLMAHSSTAEDDVRVEVVEREAKLDNYATVLEDVLQKEKDILVLLAQFDDAFIMSALSVLPRHDLVSFAPFTRSSAVRGWNPHVYFLRAGPKSELLALLRYAVAQLRVLRLGFMYLQGDF
;
A
#
# COMPACT_ATOMS: atom_id res chain seq x y z
N MET A 1 -5.64 -15.94 -22.28
CA MET A 1 -4.33 -15.40 -21.90
C MET A 1 -4.39 -13.88 -22.08
N LEU A 2 -4.68 -13.14 -21.01
CA LEU A 2 -4.77 -11.68 -21.04
C LEU A 2 -3.34 -11.11 -20.95
N LYS A 3 -2.98 -10.25 -21.90
CA LYS A 3 -1.71 -9.50 -21.85
C LYS A 3 -1.79 -8.49 -20.71
N PRO A 4 -0.81 -8.43 -19.79
CA PRO A 4 -0.73 -7.31 -18.86
C PRO A 4 -0.40 -6.04 -19.66
N SER A 5 -1.32 -5.07 -19.67
CA SER A 5 -1.06 -3.74 -20.18
C SER A 5 -0.45 -2.90 -19.06
N PHE A 6 0.86 -2.73 -19.07
CA PHE A 6 1.53 -1.81 -18.14
C PHE A 6 1.27 -0.36 -18.58
N SER A 7 0.51 0.38 -17.78
CA SER A 7 0.32 1.82 -17.97
C SER A 7 1.54 2.60 -17.48
N THR A 8 2.07 3.45 -18.36
CA THR A 8 3.34 4.19 -18.18
C THR A 8 3.19 5.52 -17.42
N LYS A 9 2.22 5.64 -16.50
CA LYS A 9 2.00 6.85 -15.69
C LYS A 9 1.91 6.61 -14.17
N ALA A 10 2.30 5.43 -13.71
CA ALA A 10 2.42 5.12 -12.29
C ALA A 10 3.81 5.54 -11.76
N ASP A 11 3.87 5.99 -10.51
CA ASP A 11 5.14 6.23 -9.81
C ASP A 11 6.06 4.97 -9.87
N PRO A 12 7.39 5.11 -9.96
CA PRO A 12 8.29 3.96 -10.04
C PRO A 12 8.11 2.94 -8.91
N ILE A 13 7.76 3.40 -7.69
CA ILE A 13 7.55 2.52 -6.54
C ILE A 13 6.30 1.66 -6.73
N SER A 14 5.19 2.26 -7.17
CA SER A 14 3.95 1.52 -7.40
C SER A 14 4.09 0.57 -8.59
N THR A 15 4.79 0.98 -9.65
CA THR A 15 5.12 0.10 -10.79
C THR A 15 5.90 -1.13 -10.36
N ALA A 16 6.95 -0.96 -9.55
CA ALA A 16 7.75 -2.06 -9.05
C ALA A 16 6.94 -3.01 -8.15
N PHE A 17 6.08 -2.46 -7.29
CA PHE A 17 5.20 -3.27 -6.45
C PHE A 17 4.23 -4.12 -7.28
N TYR A 18 3.50 -3.50 -8.21
CA TYR A 18 2.55 -4.24 -9.04
C TYR A 18 3.23 -5.30 -9.91
N ALA A 19 4.41 -5.00 -10.46
CA ALA A 19 5.20 -5.99 -11.19
C ALA A 19 5.55 -7.21 -10.30
N GLY A 20 5.90 -6.98 -9.03
CA GLY A 20 6.13 -8.05 -8.05
C GLY A 20 4.87 -8.86 -7.73
N VAL A 21 3.72 -8.21 -7.56
CA VAL A 21 2.42 -8.88 -7.36
C VAL A 21 2.08 -9.77 -8.56
N HIS A 22 2.19 -9.24 -9.78
CA HIS A 22 1.94 -9.99 -11.01
C HIS A 22 2.89 -11.17 -11.17
N ALA A 23 4.18 -10.98 -10.93
CA ALA A 23 5.17 -12.05 -10.98
C ALA A 23 4.86 -13.15 -9.97
N SER A 24 4.47 -12.79 -8.74
CA SER A 24 4.07 -13.74 -7.70
C SER A 24 2.82 -14.52 -8.10
N LEU A 25 1.79 -13.86 -8.64
CA LEU A 25 0.58 -14.52 -9.11
C LEU A 25 0.91 -15.48 -10.27
N MET A 26 1.69 -15.05 -11.25
CA MET A 26 2.09 -15.89 -12.38
C MET A 26 2.89 -17.12 -11.94
N ALA A 27 3.80 -16.97 -10.98
CA ALA A 27 4.58 -18.09 -10.44
C ALA A 27 3.69 -19.17 -9.80
N HIS A 28 2.50 -18.80 -9.34
CA HIS A 28 1.50 -19.70 -8.75
C HIS A 28 0.31 -19.92 -9.68
N SER A 29 0.43 -19.69 -10.99
CA SER A 29 -0.67 -19.84 -11.97
C SER A 29 -1.95 -19.08 -11.60
N SER A 30 -1.82 -18.00 -10.83
CA SER A 30 -2.92 -17.22 -10.27
C SER A 30 -3.89 -18.04 -9.40
N THR A 31 -3.40 -19.07 -8.72
CA THR A 31 -4.19 -19.86 -7.76
C THR A 31 -3.70 -19.63 -6.33
N ALA A 32 -4.67 -19.55 -5.41
CA ALA A 32 -4.44 -19.64 -3.98
C ALA A 32 -4.59 -21.11 -3.52
N GLU A 33 -4.58 -21.33 -2.20
CA GLU A 33 -4.91 -22.63 -1.61
C GLU A 33 -6.30 -23.11 -2.09
N ASP A 34 -6.51 -24.42 -2.14
CA ASP A 34 -7.74 -25.05 -2.63
C ASP A 34 -8.11 -24.75 -4.10
N ASP A 35 -7.12 -24.46 -4.95
CA ASP A 35 -7.29 -24.14 -6.39
C ASP A 35 -8.18 -22.91 -6.66
N VAL A 36 -8.34 -22.02 -5.67
CA VAL A 36 -9.11 -20.79 -5.84
C VAL A 36 -8.37 -19.84 -6.78
N ARG A 37 -8.98 -19.51 -7.92
CA ARG A 37 -8.40 -18.58 -8.88
C ARG A 37 -8.51 -17.14 -8.41
N VAL A 38 -7.40 -16.43 -8.40
CA VAL A 38 -7.30 -15.01 -8.06
C VAL A 38 -7.24 -14.18 -9.33
N GLU A 39 -8.07 -13.15 -9.40
CA GLU A 39 -8.07 -12.18 -10.49
C GLU A 39 -7.77 -10.77 -9.95
N VAL A 40 -7.07 -9.98 -10.76
CA VAL A 40 -6.70 -8.60 -10.42
C VAL A 40 -7.49 -7.65 -11.30
N VAL A 41 -8.30 -6.80 -10.68
CA VAL A 41 -8.99 -5.71 -11.37
C VAL A 41 -8.16 -4.44 -11.25
N GLU A 42 -7.61 -4.00 -12.38
CA GLU A 42 -6.79 -2.79 -12.44
C GLU A 42 -7.60 -1.58 -12.90
N ARG A 43 -7.42 -0.46 -12.21
CA ARG A 43 -8.00 0.84 -12.56
C ARG A 43 -7.01 1.94 -12.27
N GLU A 44 -6.90 2.86 -13.21
CA GLU A 44 -6.15 4.10 -12.99
C GLU A 44 -7.03 5.12 -12.28
N ALA A 45 -6.48 5.72 -11.23
CA ALA A 45 -7.09 6.80 -10.50
C ALA A 45 -6.03 7.82 -10.12
N LYS A 46 -6.41 9.10 -10.13
CA LYS A 46 -5.60 10.21 -9.61
C LYS A 46 -6.11 10.57 -8.23
N LEU A 47 -5.30 11.29 -7.46
CA LEU A 47 -5.67 11.64 -6.08
C LEU A 47 -7.00 12.40 -5.98
N ASP A 48 -7.25 13.34 -6.89
CA ASP A 48 -8.44 14.20 -6.93
C ASP A 48 -9.74 13.45 -7.24
N ASN A 49 -9.66 12.30 -7.91
CA ASN A 49 -10.81 11.45 -8.21
C ASN A 49 -10.71 10.03 -7.61
N TYR A 50 -9.79 9.81 -6.67
CA TYR A 50 -9.48 8.47 -6.19
C TYR A 50 -10.68 7.79 -5.52
N ALA A 51 -11.31 8.48 -4.56
CA ALA A 51 -12.46 7.95 -3.84
C ALA A 51 -13.65 7.67 -4.78
N THR A 52 -13.88 8.52 -5.78
CA THR A 52 -15.01 8.35 -6.72
C THR A 52 -14.78 7.18 -7.67
N VAL A 53 -13.55 7.01 -8.17
CA VAL A 53 -13.19 5.83 -8.98
C VAL A 53 -13.28 4.55 -8.14
N LEU A 54 -12.76 4.56 -6.91
CA LEU A 54 -12.84 3.40 -6.02
C LEU A 54 -14.29 3.00 -5.73
N GLU A 55 -15.14 3.97 -5.42
CA GLU A 55 -16.57 3.75 -5.21
C GLU A 55 -17.26 3.11 -6.42
N ASP A 56 -17.04 3.65 -7.63
CA ASP A 56 -17.63 3.13 -8.87
C ASP A 56 -17.20 1.69 -9.15
N VAL A 57 -15.95 1.36 -8.85
CA VAL A 57 -15.41 0.00 -9.00
C VAL A 57 -16.08 -0.95 -8.02
N LEU A 58 -16.17 -0.60 -6.74
CA LEU A 58 -16.77 -1.47 -5.72
C LEU A 58 -18.28 -1.65 -5.89
N GLN A 59 -18.97 -0.68 -6.52
CA GLN A 59 -20.38 -0.82 -6.89
C GLN A 59 -20.59 -1.79 -8.06
N LYS A 60 -19.64 -1.86 -9.00
CA LYS A 60 -19.71 -2.73 -10.19
C LYS A 60 -19.19 -4.14 -9.92
N GLU A 61 -18.07 -4.23 -9.20
CA GLU A 61 -17.31 -5.44 -8.94
C GLU A 61 -17.50 -5.85 -7.47
N LYS A 62 -18.55 -6.63 -7.20
CA LYS A 62 -18.97 -6.97 -5.82
C LYS A 62 -18.09 -8.02 -5.13
N ASP A 63 -17.27 -8.74 -5.89
CA ASP A 63 -16.45 -9.85 -5.39
C ASP A 63 -15.00 -9.43 -5.10
N ILE A 64 -14.73 -8.13 -4.97
CA ILE A 64 -13.42 -7.62 -4.59
C ILE A 64 -13.17 -7.91 -3.10
N LEU A 65 -12.16 -8.74 -2.82
CA LEU A 65 -11.81 -9.14 -1.46
C LEU A 65 -10.84 -8.16 -0.78
N VAL A 66 -9.92 -7.56 -1.55
CA VAL A 66 -8.86 -6.71 -1.00
C VAL A 66 -8.42 -5.66 -2.01
N LEU A 67 -8.12 -4.45 -1.51
CA LEU A 67 -7.52 -3.38 -2.28
C LEU A 67 -5.99 -3.36 -2.11
N LEU A 68 -5.25 -3.33 -3.22
CA LEU A 68 -3.77 -3.32 -3.24
C LEU A 68 -3.22 -2.02 -3.83
N ALA A 69 -3.45 -0.86 -3.21
CA ALA A 69 -3.18 0.40 -3.91
C ALA A 69 -2.66 1.56 -3.05
N GLN A 70 -2.54 1.39 -1.74
CA GLN A 70 -2.31 2.54 -0.88
C GLN A 70 -0.83 2.91 -0.78
N PHE A 71 -0.40 3.71 -1.76
CA PHE A 71 0.88 4.40 -1.79
C PHE A 71 0.65 5.84 -1.36
N ASP A 72 1.37 6.29 -0.34
CA ASP A 72 1.27 7.64 0.22
C ASP A 72 0.03 7.89 1.11
N ASP A 73 0.15 8.89 1.97
CA ASP A 73 -0.83 9.23 3.00
C ASP A 73 -2.14 9.76 2.40
N ALA A 74 -2.05 10.57 1.35
CA ALA A 74 -3.21 11.21 0.73
C ALA A 74 -4.17 10.19 0.10
N PHE A 75 -3.64 9.15 -0.53
CA PHE A 75 -4.44 8.05 -1.08
C PHE A 75 -5.12 7.26 0.01
N ILE A 76 -4.44 7.00 1.13
CA ILE A 76 -5.05 6.35 2.30
C ILE A 76 -6.21 7.17 2.84
N MET A 77 -6.00 8.46 3.07
CA MET A 77 -7.06 9.35 3.56
C MET A 77 -8.26 9.38 2.62
N SER A 78 -8.02 9.39 1.31
CA SER A 78 -9.09 9.30 0.29
C SER A 78 -9.82 7.96 0.35
N ALA A 79 -9.08 6.84 0.43
CA ALA A 79 -9.64 5.49 0.51
C ALA A 79 -10.47 5.26 1.78
N LEU A 80 -10.05 5.82 2.91
CA LEU A 80 -10.73 5.67 4.21
C LEU A 80 -12.16 6.22 4.21
N SER A 81 -12.49 7.12 3.27
CA SER A 81 -13.88 7.58 3.07
C SER A 81 -14.77 6.53 2.40
N VAL A 82 -14.20 5.52 1.74
CA VAL A 82 -14.90 4.49 0.95
C VAL A 82 -14.86 3.12 1.63
N LEU A 83 -13.68 2.68 2.09
CA LEU A 83 -13.46 1.30 2.57
C LEU A 83 -14.49 0.82 3.60
N PRO A 84 -14.84 1.60 4.66
CA PRO A 84 -15.81 1.14 5.66
C PRO A 84 -17.23 0.98 5.13
N ARG A 85 -17.59 1.68 4.04
CA ARG A 85 -18.94 1.59 3.45
C ARG A 85 -19.15 0.31 2.65
N HIS A 86 -18.06 -0.34 2.26
CA HIS A 86 -18.04 -1.58 1.48
C HIS A 86 -17.44 -2.76 2.25
N ASP A 87 -17.21 -2.61 3.55
CA ASP A 87 -16.54 -3.60 4.41
C ASP A 87 -15.21 -4.13 3.80
N LEU A 88 -14.50 -3.24 3.09
CA LEU A 88 -13.33 -3.62 2.31
C LEU A 88 -12.04 -3.41 3.12
N VAL A 89 -11.15 -4.40 3.04
CA VAL A 89 -9.79 -4.28 3.58
C VAL A 89 -8.83 -3.85 2.48
N SER A 90 -7.90 -2.98 2.84
CA SER A 90 -6.88 -2.44 1.96
C SER A 90 -5.49 -2.67 2.52
N PHE A 91 -4.55 -3.03 1.65
CA PHE A 91 -3.13 -3.05 1.99
C PHE A 91 -2.46 -1.75 1.56
N ALA A 92 -1.61 -1.27 2.46
CA ALA A 92 -0.75 -0.11 2.26
C ALA A 92 0.71 -0.56 2.19
N PRO A 93 1.22 -0.82 0.97
CA PRO A 93 2.58 -1.29 0.78
C PRO A 93 3.62 -0.25 1.20
N PHE A 94 3.31 1.03 1.05
CA PHE A 94 4.27 2.09 1.31
C PHE A 94 3.61 3.41 1.73
N THR A 95 3.99 3.89 2.91
CA THR A 95 3.67 5.23 3.43
C THR A 95 4.86 5.74 4.20
N ARG A 96 5.15 7.04 4.07
CA ARG A 96 6.33 7.66 4.70
C ARG A 96 6.03 8.18 6.11
N SER A 97 4.76 8.40 6.42
CA SER A 97 4.34 9.07 7.64
C SER A 97 3.81 8.12 8.69
N SER A 98 3.84 8.58 9.93
CA SER A 98 3.11 7.94 11.03
C SER A 98 1.68 8.49 11.19
N ALA A 99 1.30 9.56 10.47
CA ALA A 99 0.02 10.24 10.63
C ALA A 99 -1.18 9.33 10.29
N VAL A 100 -1.04 8.51 9.25
CA VAL A 100 -2.09 7.58 8.80
C VAL A 100 -2.00 6.18 9.41
N ARG A 101 -0.96 5.90 10.22
CA ARG A 101 -0.67 4.56 10.78
C ARG A 101 -1.34 4.27 12.12
N GLY A 102 -2.44 4.96 12.40
CA GLY A 102 -3.31 4.61 13.53
C GLY A 102 -3.98 3.25 13.35
N TRP A 103 -4.56 2.71 14.42
CA TRP A 103 -5.36 1.49 14.32
C TRP A 103 -6.58 1.74 13.41
N ASN A 104 -6.72 0.92 12.36
CA ASN A 104 -7.88 0.91 11.49
C ASN A 104 -8.14 -0.51 10.95
N PRO A 105 -9.34 -1.08 11.13
CA PRO A 105 -9.62 -2.45 10.67
C PRO A 105 -9.64 -2.62 9.15
N HIS A 106 -9.73 -1.52 8.39
CA HIS A 106 -9.82 -1.54 6.93
C HIS A 106 -8.47 -1.28 6.24
N VAL A 107 -7.39 -0.98 6.98
CA VAL A 107 -6.08 -0.69 6.38
C VAL A 107 -4.97 -1.41 7.13
N TYR A 108 -4.26 -2.29 6.42
CA TYR A 108 -3.08 -3.00 6.95
C TYR A 108 -1.82 -2.55 6.23
N PHE A 109 -0.79 -2.22 7.01
CA PHE A 109 0.50 -1.78 6.48
C PHE A 109 1.43 -2.98 6.30
N LEU A 110 2.01 -3.13 5.11
CA LEU A 110 2.93 -4.25 4.82
C LEU A 110 4.37 -3.98 5.28
N ARG A 111 4.67 -2.72 5.65
CA ARG A 111 5.97 -2.28 6.12
C ARG A 111 5.92 -1.80 7.57
N ALA A 112 7.04 -1.98 8.26
CA ALA A 112 7.31 -1.35 9.54
C ALA A 112 7.02 0.17 9.47
N GLY A 113 6.42 0.72 10.52
CA GLY A 113 6.14 2.15 10.59
C GLY A 113 7.41 2.97 10.87
N PRO A 114 7.42 4.28 10.55
CA PRO A 114 8.59 5.14 10.74
C PRO A 114 9.14 5.13 12.17
N LYS A 115 8.28 5.01 13.19
CA LYS A 115 8.70 4.89 14.60
C LYS A 115 9.49 3.60 14.88
N SER A 116 9.05 2.48 14.29
CA SER A 116 9.73 1.19 14.45
C SER A 116 11.05 1.15 13.69
N GLU A 117 11.09 1.73 12.49
CA GLU A 117 12.32 1.92 11.72
C GLU A 117 13.33 2.78 12.50
N LEU A 118 12.89 3.92 13.07
CA LEU A 118 13.73 4.76 13.91
C LEU A 118 14.27 4.01 15.12
N LEU A 119 13.43 3.25 15.83
CA LEU A 119 13.87 2.45 16.98
C LEU A 119 14.92 1.41 16.59
N ALA A 120 14.76 0.75 15.44
CA ALA A 120 15.74 -0.21 14.93
C ALA A 120 17.08 0.47 14.64
N LEU A 121 17.07 1.64 14.00
CA LEU A 121 18.27 2.42 13.72
C LEU A 121 18.99 2.89 15.00
N LEU A 122 18.23 3.36 16.00
CA LEU A 122 18.79 3.75 17.29
C LEU A 122 19.44 2.57 18.01
N ARG A 123 18.76 1.42 18.05
CA ARG A 123 19.30 0.19 18.65
C ARG A 123 20.58 -0.23 17.94
N TYR A 124 20.60 -0.20 16.62
CA TYR A 124 21.79 -0.54 15.85
C TYR A 124 22.96 0.41 16.14
N ALA A 125 22.71 1.72 16.09
CA ALA A 125 23.75 2.72 16.31
C ALA A 125 24.37 2.65 17.73
N VAL A 126 23.54 2.51 18.77
CA VAL A 126 24.01 2.49 20.16
C VAL A 126 24.59 1.12 20.52
N ALA A 127 23.91 0.02 20.19
CA ALA A 127 24.31 -1.31 20.66
C ALA A 127 25.40 -1.96 19.80
N GLN A 128 25.35 -1.79 18.47
CA GLN A 128 26.29 -2.43 17.55
C GLN A 128 27.47 -1.51 17.24
N LEU A 129 27.19 -0.26 16.87
CA LEU A 129 28.24 0.68 16.48
C LEU A 129 28.84 1.46 17.65
N ARG A 130 28.20 1.44 18.83
CA ARG A 130 28.62 2.17 20.04
C ARG A 130 28.70 3.68 19.84
N VAL A 131 27.85 4.24 18.97
CA VAL A 131 27.76 5.68 18.76
C VAL A 131 27.02 6.31 19.94
N LEU A 132 27.76 6.98 20.82
CA LEU A 132 27.22 7.60 22.04
C LEU A 132 26.61 8.99 21.81
N ARG A 133 26.78 9.58 20.62
CA ARG A 133 26.26 10.90 20.25
C ARG A 133 25.61 10.82 18.88
N LEU A 134 24.29 11.02 18.84
CA LEU A 134 23.50 11.01 17.61
C LEU A 134 22.91 12.40 17.37
N GLY A 135 23.09 12.92 16.17
CA GLY A 135 22.36 14.08 15.67
C GLY A 135 21.15 13.62 14.85
N PHE A 136 20.06 14.39 14.91
CA PHE A 136 18.86 14.14 14.12
C PHE A 136 18.60 15.31 13.19
N MET A 137 18.19 15.00 11.96
CA MET A 137 17.64 15.97 11.02
C MET A 137 16.19 15.58 10.76
N TYR A 138 15.29 16.56 10.90
CA TYR A 138 13.87 16.38 10.65
C TYR A 138 13.48 17.18 9.42
N LEU A 139 12.72 16.54 8.53
CA LEU A 139 12.10 17.23 7.42
C LEU A 139 10.97 18.13 7.97
N GLN A 140 10.94 19.40 7.55
CA GLN A 140 9.88 20.35 7.89
C GLN A 140 9.16 20.77 6.60
N GLY A 141 7.83 20.87 6.64
CA GLY A 141 7.03 21.45 5.56
C GLY A 141 6.33 20.49 4.62
N ASP A 142 6.44 19.18 4.81
CA ASP A 142 5.72 18.18 4.01
C ASP A 142 4.47 17.68 4.77
N PHE A 143 3.31 18.27 4.46
CA PHE A 143 1.97 17.74 4.75
C PHE A 143 1.00 18.15 3.63
#